data_AF-A0A7Y4C308-F1
#
_entry.id   AF-A0A7Y4C308-F1
#
_cell.length_a   1.000
_cell.length_b   1.000
_cell.length_c   1.000
_cell.angle_alpha   90.00
_cell.angle_beta   90.00
_cell.angle_gamma   90.00
#
_symmetry.space_group_name_H-M   'P 1'
#
loop_
_entity.id
_entity.type
_entity.pdbx_description
1 polymer ?
#
loop_
_entity_poly.entity_id
_entity_poly.type
_entity_poly.pdbx_seq_one_letter_code
_entity_poly.pdbx_strand_id
1 'polypeptide(L)'
;MNSRYEAQRAVLIKTREDVSAFNFEWQALQACACPAVQPLLSKNSEERTLTLHYYADAKDMLSFSYQHIDRFLELVPQLIRVIHHCHQQGWVHGDIKPSNVLYLEKSQRIVLIDFAAALPLGCDRNALSQWEMTPTFATSTSRNGVGRVSAGDDWNAVNVWLRQLMQHTLTVRQHGKISRILQWLKTRLETHSD
;
A
#
# COMPACT_ATOMS: atom_id res chain seq x y z
N MET A 1 -16.80 4.77 -2.87
CA MET A 1 -16.52 4.18 -1.54
C MET A 1 -16.94 5.17 -0.45
N ASN A 2 -17.67 4.72 0.57
CA ASN A 2 -18.04 5.57 1.72
C ASN A 2 -17.43 5.01 3.01
N SER A 3 -16.86 5.88 3.85
CA SER A 3 -16.14 5.50 5.07
C SER A 3 -16.66 6.28 6.28
N ARG A 4 -16.87 5.58 7.40
CA ARG A 4 -17.30 6.16 8.68
C ARG A 4 -16.37 5.73 9.81
N TYR A 5 -16.02 6.68 10.67
CA TYR A 5 -15.17 6.46 11.84
C TYR A 5 -16.00 6.45 13.12
N GLU A 6 -15.77 5.48 14.00
CA GLU A 6 -16.35 5.45 15.35
C GLU A 6 -15.22 5.42 16.40
N ALA A 7 -14.71 6.61 16.75
CA ALA A 7 -13.54 6.77 17.62
C ALA A 7 -13.71 6.11 19.01
N GLN A 8 -14.93 6.09 19.56
CA GLN A 8 -15.25 5.42 20.83
C GLN A 8 -15.05 3.90 20.78
N ARG A 9 -15.11 3.32 19.58
CA ARG A 9 -14.93 1.87 19.34
C ARG A 9 -13.59 1.54 18.66
N ALA A 10 -12.79 2.56 18.33
CA ALA A 10 -11.55 2.41 17.55
C ALA A 10 -11.76 1.61 16.25
N VAL A 11 -12.87 1.86 15.54
CA VAL A 11 -13.19 1.19 14.27
C VAL A 11 -13.40 2.16 13.11
N LEU A 12 -13.06 1.68 11.92
CA LEU A 12 -13.34 2.26 10.61
C LEU A 12 -14.29 1.30 9.88
N ILE A 13 -15.45 1.79 9.46
CA ILE A 13 -16.40 1.03 8.65
C ILE A 13 -16.32 1.54 7.22
N LYS A 14 -16.04 0.63 6.29
CA LYS A 14 -15.88 0.88 4.86
C LYS A 14 -17.00 0.19 4.10
N THR A 15 -17.72 0.93 3.26
CA THR A 15 -18.80 0.40 2.40
C THR A 15 -18.38 0.40 0.94
N ARG A 16 -18.64 -0.72 0.26
CA ARG A 16 -18.35 -0.94 -1.17
C ARG A 16 -19.63 -1.13 -1.97
N GLU A 17 -19.71 -0.45 -3.10
CA GLU A 17 -20.83 -0.59 -4.04
C GLU A 17 -20.66 -1.85 -4.89
N ASP A 18 -19.47 -2.04 -5.44
CA ASP A 18 -19.15 -3.21 -6.26
C ASP A 18 -18.83 -4.46 -5.42
N VAL A 19 -19.45 -5.57 -5.82
CA VAL A 19 -19.31 -6.87 -5.14
C VAL A 19 -17.93 -7.46 -5.34
N SER A 20 -17.32 -7.29 -6.52
CA SER A 20 -15.99 -7.86 -6.81
C SER A 20 -14.91 -7.13 -6.03
N ALA A 21 -14.91 -5.79 -6.03
CA ALA A 21 -14.02 -4.95 -5.25
C ALA A 21 -14.17 -5.21 -3.74
N PHE A 22 -15.41 -5.35 -3.25
CA PHE A 22 -15.67 -5.76 -1.87
C PHE A 22 -15.02 -7.10 -1.51
N ASN A 23 -15.19 -8.10 -2.37
CA ASN A 23 -14.62 -9.42 -2.13
C ASN A 23 -13.10 -9.43 -2.24
N PHE A 24 -12.50 -8.69 -3.19
CA PHE A 24 -11.05 -8.57 -3.30
C PHE A 24 -10.43 -7.90 -2.08
N GLU A 25 -10.95 -6.75 -1.63
CA GLU A 25 -10.42 -6.07 -0.43
C GLU A 25 -10.53 -6.98 0.80
N TRP A 26 -11.68 -7.67 0.97
CA TRP A 26 -11.87 -8.61 2.07
C TRP A 26 -10.86 -9.77 2.04
N GLN A 27 -10.71 -10.42 0.89
CA GLN A 27 -9.79 -11.56 0.72
C GLN A 27 -8.33 -11.13 0.92
N ALA A 28 -7.94 -9.98 0.38
CA ALA A 28 -6.60 -9.45 0.51
C ALA A 28 -6.26 -9.13 1.97
N LEU A 29 -7.17 -8.49 2.71
CA LEU A 29 -7.01 -8.21 4.14
C LEU A 29 -6.89 -9.48 4.98
N GLN A 30 -7.66 -10.51 4.65
CA GLN A 30 -7.61 -11.80 5.34
C GLN A 30 -6.30 -12.55 5.05
N ALA A 31 -5.90 -12.63 3.78
CA ALA A 31 -4.71 -13.35 3.35
C ALA A 31 -3.43 -12.68 3.85
N CYS A 32 -3.36 -11.34 3.79
CA CYS A 32 -2.19 -10.56 4.19
C CYS A 32 -2.13 -10.22 5.68
N ALA A 33 -2.99 -10.83 6.51
CA ALA A 33 -3.11 -10.50 7.92
C ALA A 33 -1.79 -10.70 8.68
N CYS A 34 -1.19 -9.60 9.13
CA CYS A 34 0.01 -9.59 9.96
C CYS A 34 0.06 -8.31 10.80
N PRO A 35 0.96 -8.19 11.80
CA PRO A 35 1.04 -6.98 12.65
C PRO A 35 1.30 -5.66 11.91
N ALA A 36 1.73 -5.71 10.64
CA ALA A 36 1.99 -4.55 9.80
C ALA A 36 0.88 -4.28 8.78
N VAL A 37 -0.22 -5.03 8.78
CA VAL A 37 -1.40 -4.81 7.92
C VAL A 37 -2.59 -4.43 8.79
N GLN A 38 -3.44 -3.52 8.31
CA GLN A 38 -4.65 -3.10 9.03
C GLN A 38 -5.53 -4.30 9.40
N PRO A 39 -5.83 -4.51 10.69
CA PRO A 39 -6.70 -5.61 11.10
C PRO A 39 -8.13 -5.47 10.54
N LEU A 40 -8.59 -6.52 9.87
CA LEU A 40 -10.00 -6.75 9.57
C LEU A 40 -10.69 -7.30 10.84
N LEU A 41 -11.70 -6.60 11.33
CA LEU A 41 -12.44 -6.98 12.54
C LEU A 41 -13.70 -7.78 12.20
N SER A 42 -14.44 -7.37 11.17
CA SER A 42 -15.64 -8.10 10.72
C SER A 42 -16.02 -7.76 9.28
N LYS A 43 -16.84 -8.63 8.67
CA LYS A 43 -17.45 -8.48 7.35
C LYS A 43 -18.97 -8.56 7.48
N ASN A 44 -19.69 -7.63 6.84
CA ASN A 44 -21.13 -7.76 6.57
C ASN A 44 -21.34 -7.85 5.05
N SER A 45 -21.74 -9.03 4.58
CA SER A 45 -21.94 -9.29 3.15
C SER A 45 -23.22 -8.66 2.59
N GLU A 46 -24.27 -8.49 3.42
CA GLU A 46 -25.55 -7.91 2.99
C GLU A 46 -25.39 -6.43 2.68
N GLU A 47 -24.75 -5.70 3.60
CA GLU A 47 -24.48 -4.28 3.47
C GLU A 47 -23.20 -3.97 2.68
N ARG A 48 -22.41 -5.00 2.33
CA ARG A 48 -21.07 -4.87 1.71
C ARG A 48 -20.16 -3.94 2.51
N THR A 49 -20.13 -4.15 3.83
CA THR A 49 -19.30 -3.39 4.75
C THR A 49 -18.18 -4.22 5.36
N LEU A 50 -17.01 -3.61 5.49
CA LEU A 50 -15.86 -4.12 6.22
C LEU A 50 -15.61 -3.23 7.43
N THR A 51 -15.52 -3.84 8.61
CA THR A 51 -15.12 -3.16 9.84
C THR A 51 -13.65 -3.42 10.07
N LEU A 52 -12.85 -2.36 10.12
CA LEU A 52 -11.41 -2.38 10.28
C LEU A 52 -11.01 -1.67 11.57
N HIS A 53 -9.84 -2.00 12.11
CA HIS A 53 -9.27 -1.24 13.23
C HIS A 53 -8.92 0.19 12.79
N TYR A 54 -9.30 1.18 13.59
CA TYR A 54 -8.98 2.59 13.38
C TYR A 54 -7.89 3.06 14.35
N TYR A 55 -6.81 3.61 13.80
CA TYR A 55 -5.68 4.12 14.58
C TYR A 55 -5.80 5.63 14.76
N ALA A 56 -6.50 6.07 15.82
CA ALA A 56 -6.76 7.49 16.08
C ALA A 56 -5.48 8.34 16.27
N ASP A 57 -4.45 7.76 16.89
CA ASP A 57 -3.17 8.45 17.19
C ASP A 57 -2.11 8.26 16.08
N ALA A 58 -2.43 7.58 14.99
CA ALA A 58 -1.48 7.34 13.92
C ALA A 58 -1.31 8.56 13.01
N LYS A 59 -0.09 8.76 12.52
CA LYS A 59 0.20 9.72 11.45
C LYS A 59 0.33 8.96 10.15
N ASP A 60 -0.37 9.36 9.10
CA ASP A 60 -0.04 8.85 7.77
C ASP A 60 1.34 9.38 7.31
N MET A 61 2.00 8.67 6.40
CA MET A 61 3.30 9.09 5.88
C MET A 61 3.20 10.27 4.90
N LEU A 62 1.99 10.68 4.46
CA LEU A 62 1.83 11.90 3.67
C LEU A 62 2.09 13.15 4.52
N SER A 63 1.75 13.10 5.82
CA SER A 63 2.03 14.16 6.78
C SER A 63 3.53 14.35 7.09
N PHE A 64 4.40 13.41 6.68
CA PHE A 64 5.83 13.51 6.90
C PHE A 64 6.43 14.55 5.97
N SER A 65 6.78 15.71 6.54
CA SER A 65 7.60 16.71 5.84
C SER A 65 9.03 16.19 5.58
N TYR A 66 9.78 16.87 4.71
CA TYR A 66 11.19 16.57 4.43
C TYR A 66 12.09 16.50 5.68
N GLN A 67 11.68 17.16 6.77
CA GLN A 67 12.39 17.12 8.06
C GLN A 67 12.37 15.72 8.70
N HIS A 68 11.42 14.88 8.31
CA HIS A 68 11.26 13.51 8.80
C HIS A 68 11.93 12.46 7.91
N ILE A 69 12.72 12.87 6.90
CA ILE A 69 13.25 11.92 5.91
C ILE A 69 14.14 10.83 6.53
N ASP A 70 14.96 11.15 7.52
CA ASP A 70 15.77 10.12 8.20
C ASP A 70 14.89 9.09 8.90
N ARG A 71 13.80 9.53 9.55
CA ARG A 71 12.82 8.63 10.16
C ARG A 71 12.13 7.78 9.10
N PHE A 72 11.73 8.37 7.98
CA PHE A 72 11.15 7.61 6.87
C PHE A 72 12.12 6.53 6.36
N LEU A 73 13.40 6.88 6.16
CA LEU A 73 14.42 5.94 5.68
C LEU A 73 14.68 4.78 6.66
N GLU A 74 14.52 4.99 7.96
CA GLU A 74 14.55 3.93 8.97
C GLU A 74 13.36 2.98 8.88
N LEU A 75 12.22 3.45 8.36
CA LEU A 75 10.98 2.69 8.23
C LEU A 75 10.84 1.98 6.88
N VAL A 76 11.58 2.39 5.84
CA VAL A 76 11.57 1.73 4.51
C VAL A 76 11.77 0.20 4.60
N PRO A 77 12.69 -0.36 5.42
CA PRO A 77 12.79 -1.80 5.58
C PRO A 77 11.53 -2.48 6.14
N GLN A 78 10.73 -1.79 6.97
CA GLN A 78 9.44 -2.31 7.40
C GLN A 78 8.44 -2.31 6.24
N LEU A 79 8.42 -1.24 5.44
CA LEU A 79 7.56 -1.11 4.25
C LEU A 79 7.84 -2.21 3.22
N ILE A 80 9.11 -2.44 2.91
CA ILE A 80 9.52 -3.52 1.99
C ILE A 80 9.08 -4.88 2.52
N ARG A 81 9.22 -5.15 3.82
CA ARG A 81 8.82 -6.43 4.41
C ARG A 81 7.32 -6.67 4.33
N VAL A 82 6.48 -5.67 4.63
CA VAL A 82 5.02 -5.86 4.56
C VAL A 82 4.53 -5.99 3.12
N ILE A 83 5.10 -5.25 2.16
CA ILE A 83 4.77 -5.43 0.74
C ILE A 83 5.17 -6.83 0.28
N HIS A 84 6.38 -7.27 0.60
CA HIS A 84 6.85 -8.60 0.24
C HIS A 84 6.00 -9.71 0.88
N HIS A 85 5.55 -9.53 2.13
CA HIS A 85 4.62 -10.43 2.77
C HIS A 85 3.31 -10.56 1.97
N CYS A 86 2.71 -9.46 1.53
CA CYS A 86 1.51 -9.50 0.69
C CYS A 86 1.75 -10.30 -0.60
N HIS A 87 2.90 -10.08 -1.26
CA HIS A 87 3.26 -10.81 -2.48
C HIS A 87 3.40 -12.32 -2.22
N GLN A 88 3.99 -12.72 -1.08
CA GLN A 88 4.09 -14.13 -0.68
C GLN A 88 2.72 -14.77 -0.40
N GLN A 89 1.73 -13.98 0.00
CA GLN A 89 0.34 -14.43 0.16
C GLN A 89 -0.46 -14.41 -1.15
N GLY A 90 0.19 -14.09 -2.28
CA GLY A 90 -0.42 -14.09 -3.61
C GLY A 90 -1.20 -12.82 -3.94
N TRP A 91 -0.93 -11.71 -3.26
CA TRP A 91 -1.63 -10.43 -3.47
C TRP A 91 -0.66 -9.30 -3.78
N VAL A 92 -1.06 -8.42 -4.69
CA VAL A 92 -0.41 -7.12 -4.94
C VAL A 92 -1.29 -6.05 -4.32
N HIS A 93 -0.71 -5.13 -3.55
CA HIS A 93 -1.48 -4.08 -2.87
C HIS A 93 -2.09 -3.09 -3.88
N GLY A 94 -1.35 -2.76 -4.94
CA GLY A 94 -1.84 -2.00 -6.10
C GLY A 94 -1.87 -0.48 -5.91
N ASP A 95 -1.91 0.01 -4.67
CA ASP A 95 -1.95 1.44 -4.36
C ASP A 95 -0.99 1.86 -3.22
N ILE A 96 0.27 1.46 -3.33
CA ILE A 96 1.31 1.88 -2.37
C ILE A 96 1.60 3.37 -2.54
N LYS A 97 1.33 4.15 -1.49
CA LYS A 97 1.57 5.60 -1.45
C LYS A 97 1.65 6.11 -0.01
N PRO A 98 2.16 7.33 0.24
CA PRO A 98 2.34 7.85 1.59
C PRO A 98 1.08 7.83 2.47
N SER A 99 -0.09 8.17 1.92
CA SER A 99 -1.33 8.18 2.69
C SER A 99 -1.81 6.80 3.13
N ASN A 100 -1.33 5.73 2.49
CA ASN A 100 -1.73 4.34 2.77
C ASN A 100 -0.75 3.63 3.71
N VAL A 101 0.22 4.37 4.29
CA VAL A 101 1.14 3.86 5.30
C VAL A 101 0.97 4.71 6.56
N LEU A 102 0.49 4.09 7.62
CA LEU A 102 0.39 4.72 8.93
C LEU A 102 1.68 4.50 9.72
N TYR A 103 2.07 5.50 10.50
CA TYR A 103 3.16 5.47 11.46
C TYR A 103 2.61 5.50 12.90
N LEU A 104 3.00 4.51 13.68
CA LEU A 104 2.67 4.37 15.09
C LEU A 104 3.82 4.86 15.96
N GLU A 105 3.84 6.16 16.25
CA GLU A 105 4.96 6.86 16.89
C GLU A 105 5.45 6.21 18.19
N LYS A 106 4.52 5.81 19.07
CA LYS A 106 4.83 5.14 20.36
C LYS A 106 5.60 3.82 20.18
N SER A 107 5.34 3.09 19.09
CA SER A 107 5.95 1.77 18.83
C SER A 107 7.04 1.79 17.76
N GLN A 108 7.20 2.91 17.06
CA GLN A 108 8.08 3.08 15.90
C GLN A 108 7.85 2.03 14.80
N ARG A 109 6.59 1.66 14.57
CA ARG A 109 6.17 0.70 13.54
C ARG A 109 5.30 1.37 12.48
N ILE A 110 5.22 0.73 11.33
CA ILE A 110 4.25 1.10 10.30
C ILE A 110 3.08 0.10 10.25
N VAL A 111 1.95 0.57 9.72
CA VAL A 111 0.83 -0.27 9.32
C VAL A 111 0.43 0.12 7.90
N LEU A 112 0.44 -0.85 6.99
CA LEU A 112 -0.10 -0.74 5.64
C LEU A 112 -1.63 -0.83 5.73
N ILE A 113 -2.30 0.16 5.16
CA ILE A 113 -3.76 0.28 5.16
C ILE A 113 -4.28 0.36 3.74
N ASP A 114 -5.61 0.25 3.59
CA ASP A 114 -6.33 0.52 2.34
C ASP A 114 -6.04 -0.46 1.19
N PHE A 115 -6.51 -1.70 1.36
CA PHE A 115 -6.41 -2.79 0.37
C PHE A 115 -7.48 -2.69 -0.73
N ALA A 116 -8.00 -1.50 -0.99
CA ALA A 116 -9.02 -1.21 -1.99
C ALA A 116 -8.65 -1.63 -3.41
N ALA A 117 -7.39 -1.39 -3.74
CA ALA A 117 -6.78 -1.65 -5.04
C ALA A 117 -6.12 -3.03 -5.12
N ALA A 118 -6.23 -3.83 -4.05
CA ALA A 118 -5.51 -5.08 -3.97
C ALA A 118 -6.09 -6.10 -4.96
N LEU A 119 -5.20 -6.76 -5.70
CA LEU A 119 -5.56 -7.73 -6.72
C LEU A 119 -4.72 -9.00 -6.59
N PRO A 120 -5.24 -10.18 -6.96
CA PRO A 120 -4.47 -11.41 -6.95
C PRO A 120 -3.27 -11.31 -7.90
N LEU A 121 -2.10 -11.74 -7.43
CA LEU A 121 -0.88 -11.77 -8.22
C LEU A 121 -1.08 -12.66 -9.46
N GLY A 122 -0.74 -12.13 -10.63
CA GLY A 122 -0.87 -12.81 -11.91
C GLY A 122 -2.26 -12.73 -12.55
N CYS A 123 -3.26 -12.11 -11.91
CA CYS A 123 -4.57 -11.94 -12.53
C CYS A 123 -4.47 -11.03 -13.76
N ASP A 124 -5.28 -11.32 -14.78
CA ASP A 124 -5.33 -10.50 -15.98
C ASP A 124 -6.19 -9.26 -15.73
N ARG A 125 -5.58 -8.07 -15.82
CA ARG A 125 -6.30 -6.81 -15.62
C ARG A 125 -7.37 -6.58 -16.69
N ASN A 126 -7.17 -7.12 -17.91
CA ASN A 126 -8.14 -6.98 -18.99
C ASN A 126 -9.47 -7.68 -18.67
N ALA A 127 -9.47 -8.64 -17.73
CA ALA A 127 -10.66 -9.36 -17.28
C ALA A 127 -11.41 -8.63 -16.15
N LEU A 128 -10.86 -7.54 -15.61
CA LEU A 128 -11.49 -6.77 -14.54
C LEU A 128 -12.45 -5.74 -15.13
N SER A 129 -13.69 -5.72 -14.65
CA SER A 129 -14.67 -4.69 -15.02
C SER A 129 -14.32 -3.32 -14.43
N GLN A 130 -13.59 -3.29 -13.31
CA GLN A 130 -13.11 -2.10 -12.64
C GLN A 130 -11.93 -2.43 -11.73
N TRP A 131 -11.06 -1.45 -11.48
CA TRP A 131 -9.99 -1.52 -10.49
C TRP A 131 -9.66 -0.10 -10.00
N GLU A 132 -9.01 -0.02 -8.84
CA GLU A 132 -8.62 1.24 -8.21
C GLU A 132 -7.09 1.40 -8.27
N MET A 133 -6.62 2.64 -8.37
CA MET A 133 -5.20 2.98 -8.39
C MET A 133 -4.98 4.49 -8.25
N THR A 134 -3.81 4.91 -7.79
CA THR A 134 -3.38 6.32 -7.84
C THR A 134 -2.48 6.57 -9.07
N PRO A 135 -2.90 7.39 -10.06
CA PRO A 135 -2.16 7.58 -11.32
C PRO A 135 -0.68 7.89 -11.19
N THR A 136 -0.31 8.71 -10.20
CA THR A 136 1.08 9.14 -9.99
C THR A 136 2.02 8.00 -9.62
N PHE A 137 1.56 6.99 -8.89
CA PHE A 137 2.40 5.92 -8.36
C PHE A 137 2.40 4.65 -9.21
N ALA A 138 1.49 4.56 -10.18
CA ALA A 138 1.26 3.33 -10.90
C ALA A 138 2.01 3.22 -12.24
N THR A 139 2.18 1.98 -12.67
CA THR A 139 2.72 1.60 -13.96
C THR A 139 1.77 2.01 -15.11
N SER A 140 2.29 2.04 -16.34
CA SER A 140 1.44 2.23 -17.54
C SER A 140 0.43 1.10 -17.71
N THR A 141 0.82 -0.15 -17.42
CA THR A 141 -0.07 -1.32 -17.45
C THR A 141 -1.21 -1.19 -16.46
N SER A 142 -0.93 -0.79 -15.22
CA SER A 142 -1.96 -0.48 -14.21
C SER A 142 -2.90 0.64 -14.66
N ARG A 143 -2.35 1.73 -15.23
CA ARG A 143 -3.16 2.87 -15.70
C ARG A 143 -4.07 2.52 -16.86
N ASN A 144 -3.57 1.72 -17.79
CA ASN A 144 -4.30 1.36 -19.00
C ASN A 144 -5.21 0.14 -18.79
N GLY A 145 -5.12 -0.53 -17.63
CA GLY A 145 -5.92 -1.74 -17.35
C GLY A 145 -5.49 -2.98 -18.12
N VAL A 146 -4.22 -3.02 -18.54
CA VAL A 146 -3.71 -4.08 -19.42
C VAL A 146 -2.64 -4.91 -18.72
N GLY A 147 -2.53 -6.16 -19.16
CA GLY A 147 -1.50 -7.08 -18.70
C GLY A 147 -1.81 -7.72 -17.35
N ARG A 148 -0.87 -8.54 -16.88
CA ARG A 148 -1.02 -9.23 -15.60
C ARG A 148 -0.61 -8.34 -14.43
N VAL A 149 -1.34 -8.44 -13.33
CA VAL A 149 -0.95 -7.85 -12.05
C VAL A 149 0.35 -8.50 -11.58
N SER A 150 1.35 -7.69 -11.23
CA SER A 150 2.65 -8.20 -10.80
C SER A 150 3.17 -7.47 -9.56
N ALA A 151 4.10 -8.11 -8.84
CA ALA A 151 4.81 -7.47 -7.73
C ALA A 151 5.53 -6.18 -8.16
N GLY A 152 5.87 -6.07 -9.46
CA GLY A 152 6.47 -4.87 -10.04
C GLY A 152 5.61 -3.62 -9.93
N ASP A 153 4.28 -3.75 -9.83
CA ASP A 153 3.38 -2.60 -9.67
C ASP A 153 3.60 -1.89 -8.31
N ASP A 154 3.72 -2.66 -7.23
CA ASP A 154 4.03 -2.12 -5.89
C ASP A 154 5.48 -1.61 -5.82
N TRP A 155 6.44 -2.31 -6.41
CA TRP A 155 7.83 -1.86 -6.43
C TRP A 155 8.03 -0.58 -7.24
N ASN A 156 7.26 -0.39 -8.32
CA ASN A 156 7.25 0.85 -9.08
C ASN A 156 6.78 2.00 -8.19
N ALA A 157 5.70 1.80 -7.44
CA ALA A 157 5.16 2.81 -6.54
C ALA A 157 6.17 3.24 -5.46
N VAL A 158 6.90 2.28 -4.85
CA VAL A 158 8.00 2.61 -3.92
C VAL A 158 9.13 3.38 -4.63
N ASN A 159 9.50 2.99 -5.85
CA ASN A 159 10.50 3.70 -6.65
C ASN A 159 10.07 5.14 -6.98
N VAL A 160 8.81 5.35 -7.37
CA VAL A 160 8.26 6.70 -7.61
C VAL A 160 8.31 7.53 -6.34
N TRP A 161 7.88 6.97 -5.21
CA TRP A 161 7.88 7.67 -3.92
C TRP A 161 9.31 8.10 -3.53
N LEU A 162 10.28 7.19 -3.61
CA LEU A 162 11.68 7.52 -3.30
C LEU A 162 12.27 8.57 -4.26
N ARG A 163 11.90 8.54 -5.55
CA ARG A 163 12.34 9.54 -6.53
C ARG A 163 11.74 10.92 -6.28
N GLN A 164 10.48 11.00 -5.85
CA GLN A 164 9.87 12.26 -5.42
C GLN A 164 10.64 12.85 -4.25
N LEU A 165 11.06 12.03 -3.27
CA LEU A 165 11.90 12.50 -2.16
C LEU A 165 13.25 13.07 -2.62
N MET A 166 13.85 12.49 -3.68
CA MET A 166 15.11 12.98 -4.24
C MET A 166 14.99 14.35 -4.94
N GLN A 167 13.79 14.85 -5.20
CA GLN A 167 13.58 16.19 -5.78
C GLN A 167 13.74 17.30 -4.73
N HIS A 168 13.80 16.94 -3.44
CA HIS A 168 14.06 17.88 -2.36
C HIS A 168 15.56 18.02 -2.05
N THR A 169 15.93 19.07 -1.31
CA THR A 169 17.31 19.25 -0.83
C THR A 169 17.64 18.19 0.22
N LEU A 170 18.49 17.23 -0.14
CA LEU A 170 18.92 16.14 0.73
C LEU A 170 20.39 16.27 1.13
N THR A 171 20.73 15.75 2.31
CA THR A 171 22.14 15.55 2.68
C THR A 171 22.78 14.43 1.85
N VAL A 172 24.10 14.44 1.72
CA VAL A 172 24.87 13.38 1.04
C VAL A 172 24.54 11.99 1.62
N ARG A 173 24.36 11.90 2.94
CA ARG A 173 24.01 10.66 3.64
C ARG A 173 22.61 10.17 3.24
N GLN A 174 21.61 11.04 3.24
CA GLN A 174 20.23 10.70 2.87
C GLN A 174 20.16 10.27 1.41
N HIS A 175 20.80 11.03 0.51
CA HIS A 175 20.91 10.69 -0.89
C HIS A 175 21.54 9.30 -1.07
N GLY A 176 22.69 9.03 -0.42
CA GLY A 176 23.36 7.74 -0.50
C GLY A 176 22.55 6.56 0.05
N LYS A 177 21.66 6.77 1.04
CA LYS A 177 20.70 5.75 1.50
C LYS A 177 19.64 5.48 0.44
N ILE A 178 19.00 6.53 -0.11
CA ILE A 178 17.95 6.39 -1.12
C ILE A 178 18.49 5.74 -2.39
N SER A 179 19.65 6.16 -2.88
CA SER A 179 20.26 5.57 -4.09
C SER A 179 20.51 4.07 -3.96
N ARG A 180 20.93 3.59 -2.77
CA ARG A 180 21.10 2.15 -2.52
C ARG A 180 19.78 1.39 -2.59
N ILE A 181 18.71 1.96 -2.03
CA ILE A 181 17.38 1.34 -2.07
C ILE A 181 16.85 1.34 -3.51
N LEU A 182 17.03 2.42 -4.26
CA LEU A 182 16.63 2.50 -5.68
C LEU A 182 17.39 1.49 -6.54
N GLN A 183 18.70 1.31 -6.29
CA GLN A 183 19.48 0.29 -6.99
C GLN A 183 18.97 -1.13 -6.70
N TRP A 184 18.60 -1.40 -5.45
CA TRP A 184 17.97 -2.67 -5.06
C TRP A 184 16.58 -2.85 -5.69
N LEU A 185 15.76 -1.80 -5.77
CA LEU A 185 14.45 -1.87 -6.43
C LEU A 185 14.58 -2.14 -7.94
N LYS A 186 15.61 -1.61 -8.59
CA LYS A 186 15.86 -1.83 -10.03
C LYS A 186 15.93 -3.31 -10.37
N THR A 187 16.63 -4.11 -9.55
CA THR A 187 16.75 -5.55 -9.78
C THR A 187 15.42 -6.29 -9.62
N ARG A 188 14.47 -5.75 -8.84
CA ARG A 188 13.12 -6.32 -8.69
C ARG A 188 12.19 -5.93 -9.84
N LEU A 189 12.34 -4.72 -10.39
CA LEU A 189 11.55 -4.27 -11.53
C LEU A 189 11.95 -5.03 -12.80
N GLU A 190 13.25 -5.28 -12.98
CA GLU A 190 13.78 -6.03 -14.13
C GLU A 190 13.27 -7.48 -14.15
N THR A 191 13.11 -8.14 -12.99
CA THR A 191 12.58 -9.52 -12.90
C THR A 191 11.08 -9.65 -13.16
N HIS A 192 10.35 -8.54 -13.31
CA HIS A 192 8.88 -8.53 -13.48
C HIS A 192 8.46 -7.79 -14.76
N SER A 193 9.39 -7.55 -15.68
CA SER A 193 9.15 -6.84 -16.95
C SER A 193 8.86 -7.77 -18.15
N ASP A 194 8.68 -9.07 -17.91
CA ASP A 194 8.41 -10.10 -18.93
C ASP A 194 6.92 -10.53 -18.94
#